data_AF-A0A2S8P389-F1
#
_entry.id   AF-A0A2S8P389-F1
#
_cell.length_a   1.000
_cell.length_b   1.000
_cell.length_c   1.000
_cell.angle_alpha   90.00
_cell.angle_beta   90.00
_cell.angle_gamma   90.00
#
_symmetry.space_group_name_H-M   'P 1'
#
loop_
_entity.id
_entity.type
_entity.pdbx_description
1 polymer ?
#
loop_
_entity_poly.entity_id
_entity_poly.type
_entity_poly.pdbx_seq_one_letter_code
_entity_poly.pdbx_strand_id
1 'polypeptide(L)'
;MEINLVRLLNSIGKRVFVEYYEVFSNNKMSKDEKIAKLPEEYKIDGSRIRVNCANKIFESGLEKKALNIIVNSRTEKKAIEKAKTLLKNM
;
A
#
# COMPACT_ATOMS: atom_id res chain seq x y z
N MET A 1 -15.94 -5.98 -12.58
CA MET A 1 -15.97 -4.78 -11.70
C MET A 1 -14.58 -4.17 -11.75
N GLU A 2 -14.46 -2.90 -12.15
CA GLU A 2 -13.15 -2.23 -12.26
C GLU A 2 -12.62 -1.86 -10.87
N ILE A 3 -11.34 -2.17 -10.60
CA ILE A 3 -10.70 -1.81 -9.33
C ILE A 3 -10.35 -0.32 -9.34
N ASN A 4 -10.99 0.44 -8.46
CA ASN A 4 -10.65 1.85 -8.27
C ASN A 4 -9.42 2.00 -7.37
N LEU A 5 -8.23 2.09 -7.99
CA LEU A 5 -6.95 2.21 -7.30
C LEU A 5 -6.84 3.48 -6.45
N VAL A 6 -7.40 4.61 -6.89
CA VAL A 6 -7.35 5.86 -6.12
C VAL A 6 -8.12 5.70 -4.81
N ARG A 7 -9.30 5.06 -4.87
CA ARG A 7 -10.09 4.76 -3.67
C ARG A 7 -9.33 3.83 -2.72
N LEU A 8 -8.73 2.75 -3.24
CA LEU A 8 -7.94 1.83 -2.42
C LEU A 8 -6.74 2.54 -1.77
N LEU A 9 -5.99 3.34 -2.53
CA LEU A 9 -4.86 4.11 -2.02
C LEU A 9 -5.27 5.15 -0.97
N ASN A 10 -6.47 5.73 -1.10
CA ASN A 10 -7.00 6.65 -0.08
C ASN A 10 -7.39 5.91 1.20
N SER A 11 -7.99 4.71 1.09
CA SER A 11 -8.28 3.86 2.26
C SER A 11 -7.02 3.33 2.94
N ILE A 12 -5.97 3.01 2.16
CA ILE A 12 -4.68 2.57 2.69
C ILE A 12 -3.88 3.74 3.26
N GLY A 13 -4.04 4.94 2.70
CA GLY A 13 -3.11 6.05 2.86
C GLY A 13 -1.91 5.90 1.93
N LYS A 14 -1.68 6.86 1.04
CA LYS A 14 -0.60 6.82 0.03
C LYS A 14 0.79 6.69 0.66
N ARG A 15 1.05 7.44 1.73
CA ARG A 15 2.30 7.32 2.52
C ARG A 15 2.43 5.92 3.12
N VAL A 16 1.38 5.41 3.77
CA VAL A 16 1.41 4.09 4.41
C VAL A 16 1.66 2.98 3.38
N PHE A 17 1.06 3.08 2.18
CA PHE A 17 1.29 2.12 1.10
C PHE A 17 2.77 1.97 0.75
N VAL A 18 3.51 3.08 0.61
CA VAL A 18 4.94 3.03 0.29
C VAL A 18 5.80 2.73 1.51
N GLU A 19 5.40 3.20 2.70
CA GLU A 19 6.13 2.98 3.95
C GLU A 19 6.19 1.49 4.28
N TYR A 20 5.06 0.79 4.15
CA TYR A 20 4.90 -0.64 4.45
C TYR A 20 4.80 -1.52 3.20
N TYR A 21 5.33 -1.05 2.06
CA TYR A 21 5.26 -1.76 0.78
C TYR A 21 5.77 -3.21 0.86
N GLU A 22 6.90 -3.42 1.54
CA GLU A 22 7.51 -4.75 1.74
C GLU A 22 6.62 -5.68 2.55
N VAL A 23 5.89 -5.14 3.55
CA VAL A 23 4.91 -5.91 4.32
C VAL A 23 3.75 -6.34 3.43
N PHE A 24 3.21 -5.41 2.64
CA PHE A 24 2.06 -5.72 1.79
C PHE A 24 2.39 -6.66 0.64
N SER A 25 3.55 -6.50 0.02
CA SER A 25 4.03 -7.30 -1.13
C SER A 25 4.50 -8.71 -0.74
N ASN A 26 4.76 -8.98 0.54
CA ASN A 26 5.22 -10.29 0.98
C ASN A 26 4.10 -11.34 0.90
N ASN A 27 4.25 -12.27 -0.04
CA ASN A 27 3.32 -13.39 -0.27
C ASN A 27 3.48 -14.55 0.72
N LYS A 28 4.54 -14.56 1.53
CA LYS A 28 4.77 -15.56 2.58
C LYS A 28 4.11 -15.19 3.91
N MET A 29 3.68 -13.93 4.07
CA MET A 29 2.96 -13.49 5.26
C MET A 29 1.45 -13.62 5.08
N SER A 30 0.81 -14.22 6.07
CA SER A 30 -0.64 -14.19 6.22
C SER A 30 -1.15 -12.76 6.46
N LYS A 31 -2.46 -12.58 6.30
CA LYS A 31 -3.12 -11.29 6.57
C LYS A 31 -2.92 -10.83 8.01
N ASP A 32 -3.02 -11.74 8.98
CA ASP A 32 -2.89 -11.39 10.40
C ASP A 32 -1.45 -11.02 10.77
N GLU A 33 -0.46 -11.70 10.18
CA GLU A 33 0.95 -11.29 10.30
C GLU A 33 1.19 -9.90 9.71
N LYS A 34 0.62 -9.59 8.55
CA LYS A 34 0.71 -8.23 7.96
C LYS A 34 0.07 -7.18 8.85
N ILE A 35 -1.08 -7.48 9.47
CA ILE A 35 -1.77 -6.57 10.41
C ILE A 35 -0.87 -6.29 11.61
N ALA A 36 -0.23 -7.32 12.18
CA ALA A 36 0.66 -7.20 13.33
C ALA A 36 1.97 -6.43 13.04
N LYS A 37 2.32 -6.23 11.76
CA LYS A 37 3.49 -5.43 11.33
C LYS A 37 3.16 -3.94 11.11
N LEU A 38 1.88 -3.55 11.15
CA LEU A 38 1.50 -2.15 11.12
C LEU A 38 1.61 -1.53 12.53
N PRO A 39 1.78 -0.20 12.64
CA PRO A 39 1.87 0.50 13.92
C PRO A 39 0.72 0.17 14.87
N GLU A 40 1.03 -0.04 16.16
CA GLU A 40 0.03 -0.31 17.21
C GLU A 40 -0.93 0.86 17.43
N GLU A 41 -0.49 2.08 17.15
CA GLU A 41 -1.31 3.30 17.19
C GLU A 41 -2.48 3.28 16.17
N TYR A 42 -2.42 2.41 15.16
CA TYR A 42 -3.58 2.16 14.31
C TYR A 42 -4.57 1.26 15.05
N LYS A 43 -5.80 1.73 15.20
CA LYS A 43 -6.92 0.88 15.61
C LYS A 43 -6.94 -0.38 14.73
N ILE A 44 -7.19 -1.54 15.35
CA ILE A 44 -7.17 -2.86 14.70
C ILE A 44 -7.99 -2.86 13.39
N ASP A 45 -9.17 -2.24 13.41
CA ASP A 45 -10.01 -2.13 12.22
C ASP A 45 -9.39 -1.30 11.10
N GLY A 46 -8.66 -0.24 11.46
CA GLY A 46 -7.87 0.55 10.52
C GLY A 46 -6.77 -0.28 9.86
N SER A 47 -5.99 -1.03 10.64
CA SER A 47 -4.96 -1.93 10.12
C SER A 47 -5.54 -3.02 9.21
N ARG A 48 -6.67 -3.61 9.59
CA ARG A 48 -7.42 -4.58 8.77
C ARG A 48 -7.86 -4.00 7.43
N ILE A 49 -8.41 -2.78 7.42
CA ILE A 49 -8.83 -2.10 6.19
C ILE A 49 -7.63 -1.86 5.28
N ARG A 50 -6.52 -1.34 5.82
CA ARG A 50 -5.30 -1.08 5.04
C ARG A 50 -4.75 -2.35 4.41
N VAL A 51 -4.60 -3.43 5.18
CA VAL A 51 -4.10 -4.72 4.66
C VAL A 51 -5.06 -5.30 3.62
N ASN A 52 -6.37 -5.28 3.85
CA ASN A 52 -7.35 -5.77 2.87
C ASN A 52 -7.28 -5.00 1.54
N CYS A 53 -7.20 -3.68 1.60
CA CYS A 53 -7.09 -2.85 0.40
C CYS A 53 -5.75 -3.06 -0.31
N ALA A 54 -4.65 -3.19 0.44
CA ALA A 54 -3.33 -3.45 -0.13
C ALA A 54 -3.29 -4.83 -0.80
N ASN A 55 -3.76 -5.89 -0.14
CA ASN A 55 -3.84 -7.22 -0.72
C ASN A 55 -4.60 -7.21 -2.06
N LYS A 56 -5.74 -6.51 -2.15
CA LYS A 56 -6.48 -6.37 -3.43
C LYS A 56 -5.63 -5.77 -4.56
N ILE A 57 -4.75 -4.81 -4.25
CA ILE A 57 -3.84 -4.21 -5.25
C ILE A 57 -2.83 -5.27 -5.73
N PHE A 58 -2.18 -5.97 -4.81
CA PHE A 58 -1.15 -6.97 -5.12
C PHE A 58 -1.71 -8.23 -5.78
N GLU A 59 -2.84 -8.75 -5.29
CA GLU A 59 -3.55 -9.89 -5.87
C GLU A 59 -4.00 -9.62 -7.32
N SER A 60 -4.17 -8.34 -7.68
CA SER A 60 -4.55 -7.92 -9.02
C SER A 60 -3.35 -7.53 -9.91
N GLY A 61 -2.11 -7.63 -9.41
CA GLY A 61 -0.91 -7.20 -10.14
C GLY A 61 -0.87 -5.69 -10.46
N LEU A 62 -1.54 -4.87 -9.64
CA LEU A 62 -1.71 -3.43 -9.90
C LEU A 62 -0.73 -2.55 -9.12
N GLU A 63 0.24 -3.12 -8.42
CA GLU A 63 1.21 -2.41 -7.58
C GLU A 63 2.00 -1.35 -8.36
N LYS A 64 2.46 -1.67 -9.58
CA LYS A 64 3.17 -0.71 -10.43
C LYS A 64 2.28 0.48 -10.81
N LYS A 65 1.01 0.23 -11.12
CA LYS A 65 0.04 1.29 -11.43
C LYS A 65 -0.27 2.13 -10.18
N ALA A 66 -0.39 1.49 -9.02
CA ALA A 66 -0.60 2.17 -7.75
C ALA A 66 0.57 3.09 -7.38
N LEU A 67 1.83 2.63 -7.54
CA LEU A 67 3.01 3.46 -7.32
C LEU A 67 3.07 4.67 -8.26
N ASN A 68 2.74 4.48 -9.55
CA ASN A 68 2.67 5.59 -10.51
C ASN A 68 1.61 6.64 -10.11
N ILE A 69 0.47 6.22 -9.57
CA ILE A 69 -0.54 7.15 -9.04
C ILE A 69 0.06 7.97 -7.88
N ILE A 70 0.82 7.34 -6.98
CA ILE A 70 1.44 8.02 -5.84
C ILE A 70 2.47 9.05 -6.31
N VAL A 71 3.34 8.68 -7.26
CA VAL A 71 4.36 9.59 -7.83
C VAL A 71 3.74 10.86 -8.41
N ASN A 72 2.56 10.74 -9.04
CA ASN A 72 1.85 11.85 -9.66
C ASN A 72 0.83 12.54 -8.72
N SER A 73 0.76 12.14 -7.45
CA SER A 73 -0.20 12.69 -6.48
C SER A 73 0.38 13.83 -5.64
N ARG A 74 -0.49 14.71 -5.12
CA ARG A 74 -0.13 15.74 -4.14
C ARG A 74 0.00 15.13 -2.73
N THR A 75 1.01 14.29 -2.53
CA THR A 75 1.33 13.68 -1.22
C THR A 75 2.73 14.11 -0.75
N GLU A 76 3.16 13.62 0.41
CA GLU A 76 4.46 13.98 0.98
C GLU A 76 5.62 13.63 0.02
N LYS A 77 6.59 14.54 -0.12
CA LYS A 77 7.76 14.35 -0.99
C LYS A 77 8.50 13.04 -0.68
N LYS A 78 8.64 12.69 0.61
CA LYS A 78 9.27 11.43 1.03
C LYS A 78 8.54 10.20 0.48
N ALA A 79 7.21 10.23 0.45
CA ALA A 79 6.42 9.13 -0.11
C ALA A 79 6.56 9.05 -1.63
N ILE A 80 6.60 10.18 -2.33
CA ILE A 80 6.86 10.25 -3.78
C ILE A 80 8.23 9.66 -4.12
N GLU A 81 9.28 10.06 -3.40
CA GLU A 81 10.63 9.55 -3.66
C GLU A 81 10.74 8.05 -3.36
N LYS A 82 10.12 7.57 -2.27
CA LYS A 82 10.07 6.12 -1.99
C LYS A 82 9.34 5.36 -3.10
N ALA A 83 8.24 5.89 -3.62
CA ALA A 83 7.52 5.28 -4.75
C ALA A 83 8.38 5.20 -6.02
N LYS A 84 9.14 6.25 -6.34
CA LYS A 84 10.09 6.24 -7.47
C LYS A 84 11.18 5.20 -7.29
N THR A 85 11.74 5.07 -6.08
CA THR A 85 12.76 4.05 -5.78
C THR A 85 12.20 2.64 -5.96
N LEU A 86 11.00 2.37 -5.43
CA LEU A 86 10.33 1.08 -5.60
C LEU A 86 10.12 0.75 -7.08
N LEU A 87 9.65 1.70 -7.89
CA LEU A 87 9.45 1.51 -9.33
C LEU A 87 10.75 1.21 -10.11
N LYS A 88 11.89 1.69 -9.64
CA LYS A 88 13.21 1.41 -10.26
C LYS A 88 13.73 0.00 -9.93
N ASN A 89 13.27 -0.58 -8.84
CA ASN A 89 13.71 -1.89 -8.32
C ASN A 89 12.73 -3.03 -8.66
N MET A 90 11.71 -2.74 -9.47
CA MET A 90 10.70 -3.69 -9.95
C MET A 90 11.12 -4.38 -11.24
#